data_AF-A0A672P0U3-F1
#
_entry.id   AF-A0A672P0U3-F1
#
_cell.length_a   1.000
_cell.length_b   1.000
_cell.length_c   1.000
_cell.angle_alpha   90.00
_cell.angle_beta   90.00
_cell.angle_gamma   90.00
#
_symmetry.space_group_name_H-M   'P 1'
#
loop_
_entity.id
_entity.type
_entity.pdbx_description
1 polymer ?
#
loop_
_entity_poly.entity_id
_entity_poly.type
_entity_poly.pdbx_seq_one_letter_code
_entity_poly.pdbx_strand_id
1 'polypeptide(L)'
;MVDCTVFTYTNEDFISDVCCGQQTRSRFDMALRCGWTEKRNAGLFRYHLDELETRILPGPCAYIAQLNIMRGVERRKPQEILSVRQNFDPQQFNFNKIKPKELLFELQKDARRHQNGSKRTCKVIINVSPLEFGHCLLVPEPDRCHPQVLTPLAVQMGIESVLLSADPGFRVGFNSLGGFASVNHLHLHGYYLNHQLRIETSPADPILPKKNLYHLLDFPGGFLFYTQGPNLDLTVNAVCSLTDIMVDRNIAHNLFITRGCPPRRERDPSVSRNGVRVIVWPRLSCFGAKEESAFNVALCELAGHLPFKNREDYETVTEDGVQEIIRKYLLPQEEFRELQKHVMKC
;
A
#
# COMPACT_ATOMS: atom_id res chain seq x y z
N MET A 1 -2.31 -9.55 31.53
CA MET A 1 -2.95 -9.81 30.23
C MET A 1 -3.36 -8.46 29.68
N VAL A 2 -2.73 -7.99 28.61
CA VAL A 2 -3.15 -6.76 27.92
C VAL A 2 -4.40 -7.15 27.15
N ASP A 3 -5.52 -6.47 27.40
CA ASP A 3 -6.77 -6.71 26.71
C ASP A 3 -6.55 -6.41 25.21
N CYS A 4 -6.38 -7.46 24.42
CA CYS A 4 -6.11 -7.35 23.00
C CYS A 4 -7.45 -7.17 22.30
N THR A 5 -7.78 -5.92 21.93
CA THR A 5 -9.02 -5.65 21.22
C THR A 5 -9.01 -6.37 19.86
N VAL A 6 -9.90 -7.34 19.69
CA VAL A 6 -10.09 -8.05 18.41
C VAL A 6 -11.16 -7.30 17.62
N PHE A 7 -10.81 -6.87 16.40
CA PHE A 7 -11.76 -6.34 15.43
C PHE A 7 -12.23 -7.48 14.53
N THR A 8 -13.44 -7.97 14.79
CA THR A 8 -14.07 -8.99 13.95
C THR A 8 -14.89 -8.35 12.82
N TYR A 9 -14.91 -8.94 11.63
CA TYR A 9 -15.76 -8.50 10.51
C TYR A 9 -16.19 -9.66 9.62
N THR A 10 -17.24 -9.44 8.84
CA THR A 10 -17.75 -10.34 7.81
C THR A 10 -17.78 -9.62 6.46
N ASN A 11 -18.22 -10.31 5.40
CA ASN A 11 -18.45 -9.65 4.11
C ASN A 11 -19.61 -8.63 4.17
N GLU A 12 -20.49 -8.69 5.17
CA GLU A 12 -21.59 -7.73 5.35
C GLU A 12 -21.09 -6.36 5.84
N ASP A 13 -19.90 -6.30 6.43
CA ASP A 13 -19.26 -5.05 6.84
C ASP A 13 -18.59 -4.31 5.65
N PHE A 14 -18.52 -4.92 4.45
CA PHE A 14 -17.90 -4.29 3.29
C PHE A 14 -18.77 -3.17 2.72
N ILE A 15 -18.13 -2.05 2.39
CA ILE A 15 -18.74 -0.87 1.78
C ILE A 15 -18.69 -1.00 0.25
N SER A 16 -19.86 -1.09 -0.38
CA SER A 16 -20.00 -1.30 -1.82
C SER A 16 -19.60 -0.07 -2.63
N ASP A 17 -19.98 1.13 -2.18
CA ASP A 17 -19.81 2.39 -2.88
C ASP A 17 -19.30 3.45 -1.93
N VAL A 18 -18.31 4.22 -2.37
CA VAL A 18 -17.82 5.38 -1.63
C VAL A 18 -17.79 6.59 -2.56
N CYS A 19 -18.30 7.71 -2.07
CA CYS A 19 -18.33 8.98 -2.78
C CYS A 19 -17.43 9.99 -2.08
N CYS A 20 -16.75 10.83 -2.85
CA CYS A 20 -16.01 11.97 -2.29
C CYS A 20 -17.00 12.91 -1.59
N GLY A 21 -16.77 13.25 -0.32
CA GLY A 21 -17.58 14.19 0.45
C GLY A 21 -18.66 13.58 1.36
N GLN A 22 -18.90 12.27 1.34
CA GLN A 22 -19.73 11.62 2.37
C GLN A 22 -18.92 11.43 3.66
N GLN A 23 -19.40 12.01 4.76
CA GLN A 23 -18.73 11.98 6.08
C GLN A 23 -19.14 10.77 6.95
N THR A 24 -19.62 9.69 6.34
CA THR A 24 -19.93 8.46 7.08
C THR A 24 -18.64 7.74 7.44
N ARG A 25 -18.49 7.37 8.72
CA ARG A 25 -17.35 6.58 9.20
C ARG A 25 -17.83 5.16 9.46
N SER A 26 -17.14 4.17 8.88
CA SER A 26 -17.40 2.76 9.20
C SER A 26 -16.94 2.43 10.63
N ARG A 27 -17.32 1.25 11.13
CA ARG A 27 -16.77 0.72 12.40
C ARG A 27 -15.25 0.57 12.34
N PHE A 28 -14.72 0.18 11.17
CA PHE A 28 -13.30 0.07 10.93
C PHE A 28 -12.60 1.43 11.02
N ASP A 29 -13.15 2.46 10.38
CA ASP A 29 -12.63 3.81 10.42
C ASP A 29 -12.60 4.38 11.84
N MET A 30 -13.68 4.16 12.60
CA MET A 30 -13.72 4.58 14.00
C MET A 30 -12.64 3.88 14.82
N ALA A 31 -12.51 2.55 14.72
CA ALA A 31 -11.51 1.79 15.47
C ALA A 31 -10.08 2.24 15.16
N LEU A 32 -9.74 2.42 13.89
CA LEU A 32 -8.40 2.80 13.46
C LEU A 32 -8.09 4.26 13.84
N ARG A 33 -8.98 5.21 13.52
CA ARG A 33 -8.74 6.64 13.73
C ARG A 33 -8.71 6.99 15.21
N CYS A 34 -9.63 6.44 16.02
CA CYS A 34 -9.62 6.64 17.47
C CYS A 34 -8.38 6.03 18.10
N GLY A 35 -8.08 4.76 17.81
CA GLY A 35 -6.90 4.08 18.35
C GLY A 35 -5.60 4.80 17.98
N TRP A 36 -5.45 5.24 16.73
CA TRP A 36 -4.26 5.98 16.28
C TRP A 36 -4.13 7.32 17.02
N THR A 37 -5.23 8.04 17.20
CA THR A 37 -5.27 9.32 17.95
C THR A 37 -4.93 9.13 19.42
N GLU A 38 -5.44 8.08 20.06
CA GLU A 38 -5.10 7.71 21.44
C GLU A 38 -3.60 7.42 21.58
N LYS A 39 -3.03 6.62 20.67
CA LYS A 39 -1.58 6.34 20.68
C LYS A 39 -0.75 7.61 20.47
N ARG A 40 -1.28 8.57 19.70
CA ARG A 40 -0.62 9.87 19.45
C ARG A 40 -0.59 10.70 20.71
N ASN A 41 -1.74 10.83 21.36
CA ASN A 41 -1.88 11.57 22.62
C ASN A 41 -1.05 10.90 23.75
N ALA A 42 -0.82 9.60 23.67
CA ALA A 42 0.06 8.85 24.58
C ALA A 42 1.57 8.95 24.25
N GLY A 43 1.96 9.70 23.20
CA GLY A 43 3.37 9.94 22.87
C GLY A 43 4.13 8.71 22.34
N LEU A 44 3.44 7.79 21.65
CA LEU A 44 4.06 6.53 21.17
C LEU A 44 4.78 6.64 19.81
N PHE A 45 4.69 7.78 19.14
CA PHE A 45 5.37 8.04 17.87
C PHE A 45 6.74 8.68 18.09
N ARG A 46 7.65 8.54 17.13
CA ARG A 46 8.99 9.14 17.21
C ARG A 46 8.97 10.66 17.07
N TYR A 47 7.99 11.18 16.34
CA TYR A 47 7.74 12.60 16.17
C TYR A 47 6.23 12.86 16.13
N HIS A 48 5.85 14.09 16.43
CA HIS A 48 4.49 14.55 16.24
C HIS A 48 4.24 14.77 14.74
N LEU A 49 3.17 14.17 14.22
CA LEU A 49 2.72 14.47 12.87
C LEU A 49 1.80 15.69 12.94
N ASP A 50 2.37 16.86 12.71
CA ASP A 50 1.64 18.10 12.54
C ASP A 50 0.84 18.10 11.22
N GLU A 51 0.02 19.13 11.03
CA GLU A 51 -0.60 19.38 9.72
C GLU A 51 0.49 19.54 8.66
N LEU A 52 0.48 18.66 7.66
CA LEU A 52 1.50 18.63 6.62
C LEU A 52 1.24 19.73 5.59
N GLU A 53 2.23 20.60 5.36
CA GLU A 53 2.20 21.52 4.21
C GLU A 53 2.01 20.71 2.93
N THR A 54 0.85 20.91 2.29
CA THR A 54 0.41 20.12 1.15
C THR A 54 0.13 21.02 -0.05
N ARG A 55 0.66 20.68 -1.22
CA ARG A 55 0.32 21.34 -2.49
C ARG A 55 0.08 20.32 -3.60
N ILE A 56 -0.84 20.65 -4.50
CA ILE A 56 -1.07 19.89 -5.72
C ILE A 56 -0.15 20.47 -6.79
N LEU A 57 0.73 19.66 -7.37
CA LEU A 57 1.61 20.13 -8.44
C LEU A 57 0.78 20.46 -9.68
N PRO A 58 1.05 21.58 -10.36
CA PRO A 58 0.36 21.93 -11.59
C PRO A 58 0.75 20.96 -12.71
N GLY A 59 -0.24 20.32 -13.32
CA GLY A 59 -0.06 19.43 -14.47
C GLY A 59 -1.18 18.39 -14.59
N PRO A 60 -1.20 17.62 -15.69
CA PRO A 60 -2.23 16.61 -15.95
C PRO A 60 -2.26 15.48 -14.92
N CYS A 61 -1.16 15.25 -14.21
CA CYS A 61 -1.06 14.19 -13.24
C CYS A 61 -1.51 14.59 -11.83
N ALA A 62 -1.42 15.88 -11.50
CA ALA A 62 -1.87 16.45 -10.23
C ALA A 62 -1.29 15.73 -9.00
N TYR A 63 0.04 15.51 -9.00
CA TYR A 63 0.73 14.91 -7.86
C TYR A 63 0.46 15.68 -6.56
N ILE A 64 0.31 14.95 -5.45
CA ILE A 64 0.13 15.53 -4.12
C ILE A 64 1.50 15.58 -3.43
N ALA A 65 2.09 16.77 -3.35
CA ALA A 65 3.33 17.00 -2.63
C ALA A 65 3.05 17.37 -1.18
N GLN A 66 3.68 16.67 -0.23
CA GLN A 66 3.61 16.94 1.21
C GLN A 66 5.01 17.12 1.80
N LEU A 67 5.23 18.16 2.58
CA LEU A 67 6.49 18.36 3.29
C LEU A 67 6.44 17.64 4.65
N ASN A 68 7.32 16.66 4.84
CA ASN A 68 7.48 15.92 6.09
C ASN A 68 8.97 15.71 6.42
N ILE A 69 9.61 16.76 6.92
CA ILE A 69 11.04 16.79 7.25
C ILE A 69 11.38 15.72 8.31
N MET A 70 10.55 15.62 9.36
CA MET A 70 10.77 14.69 10.47
C MET A 70 10.76 13.23 10.01
N ARG A 71 9.97 12.89 8.98
CA ARG A 71 10.02 11.56 8.35
C ARG A 71 11.36 11.25 7.69
N GLY A 72 12.09 12.25 7.21
CA GLY A 72 13.45 12.08 6.72
C GLY A 72 14.44 11.81 7.83
N VAL A 73 14.36 12.59 8.91
CA VAL A 73 15.31 12.59 10.04
C VAL A 73 15.11 11.40 10.98
N GLU A 74 13.87 11.11 11.38
CA GLU A 74 13.52 10.11 12.40
C GLU A 74 13.35 8.69 11.83
N ARG A 75 13.61 8.52 10.53
CA ARG A 75 13.48 7.23 9.86
C ARG A 75 14.51 6.26 10.43
N ARG A 76 14.07 5.05 10.76
CA ARG A 76 15.00 3.97 11.10
C ARG A 76 15.93 3.68 9.92
N LYS A 77 17.22 3.46 10.20
CA LYS A 77 18.16 2.89 9.25
C LYS A 77 17.58 1.58 8.66
N PRO A 78 17.42 1.47 7.33
CA PRO A 78 16.94 0.25 6.71
C PRO A 78 17.88 -0.93 7.00
N GLN A 79 17.32 -2.14 6.99
CA GLN A 79 18.12 -3.37 6.98
C GLN A 79 18.96 -3.47 5.70
N GLU A 80 20.05 -4.21 5.77
CA GLU A 80 20.80 -4.57 4.57
C GLU A 80 19.98 -5.58 3.75
N ILE A 81 19.73 -5.22 2.49
CA ILE A 81 18.90 -6.00 1.58
C ILE A 81 19.75 -6.35 0.36
N LEU A 82 19.92 -7.64 0.13
CA LEU A 82 20.74 -8.20 -0.95
C LEU A 82 19.89 -8.82 -2.07
N SER A 83 18.65 -9.21 -1.76
CA SER A 83 17.75 -9.86 -2.70
C SER A 83 16.30 -9.64 -2.30
N VAL A 84 15.40 -9.71 -3.29
CA VAL A 84 13.94 -9.75 -3.07
C VAL A 84 13.54 -10.99 -2.24
N ARG A 85 14.27 -12.10 -2.40
CA ARG A 85 14.03 -13.39 -1.73
C ARG A 85 14.81 -13.57 -0.43
N GLN A 86 15.38 -12.49 0.11
CA GLN A 86 16.18 -12.59 1.33
C GLN A 86 15.35 -13.18 2.48
N ASN A 87 15.91 -14.20 3.13
CA ASN A 87 15.26 -14.89 4.23
C ASN A 87 15.02 -13.96 5.43
N PHE A 88 13.93 -14.21 6.14
CA PHE A 88 13.66 -13.57 7.43
C PHE A 88 14.79 -13.89 8.42
N ASP A 89 15.20 -12.89 9.19
CA ASP A 89 16.21 -13.02 10.23
C ASP A 89 15.62 -12.61 11.60
N PRO A 90 15.45 -13.55 12.54
CA PRO A 90 14.89 -13.26 13.86
C PRO A 90 15.80 -12.37 14.71
N GLN A 91 17.10 -12.26 14.39
CA GLN A 91 18.05 -11.43 15.14
C GLN A 91 17.87 -9.94 14.80
N GLN A 92 17.54 -9.63 13.55
CA GLN A 92 17.23 -8.27 13.12
C GLN A 92 15.89 -7.77 13.69
N PHE A 93 15.64 -6.47 13.60
CA PHE A 93 14.35 -5.91 14.01
C PHE A 93 13.21 -6.56 13.22
N ASN A 94 12.12 -6.93 13.91
CA ASN A 94 10.90 -7.42 13.30
C ASN A 94 9.70 -7.01 14.17
N PHE A 95 8.48 -7.08 13.63
CA PHE A 95 7.28 -6.62 14.34
C PHE A 95 6.87 -7.44 15.58
N ASN A 96 7.51 -8.58 15.87
CA ASN A 96 7.33 -9.28 17.15
C ASN A 96 8.12 -8.63 18.30
N LYS A 97 8.97 -7.63 17.99
CA LYS A 97 9.79 -6.89 18.95
C LYS A 97 9.25 -5.49 19.30
N ILE A 98 8.03 -5.15 18.85
CA ILE A 98 7.40 -3.86 19.16
C ILE A 98 6.93 -3.80 20.61
N LYS A 99 6.69 -2.60 21.13
CA LYS A 99 6.03 -2.46 22.44
C LYS A 99 4.57 -2.88 22.32
N PRO A 100 4.00 -3.63 23.28
CA PRO A 100 2.58 -4.01 23.24
C PRO A 100 1.61 -2.83 23.10
N LYS A 101 1.98 -1.64 23.60
CA LYS A 101 1.17 -0.42 23.48
C LYS A 101 1.03 0.10 22.03
N GLU A 102 1.90 -0.33 21.11
CA GLU A 102 1.84 0.04 19.68
C GLU A 102 0.72 -0.69 18.91
N LEU A 103 0.14 -1.75 19.50
CA LEU A 103 -1.01 -2.46 18.94
C LEU A 103 -2.27 -1.58 18.97
N LEU A 104 -2.95 -1.50 17.83
CA LEU A 104 -4.29 -0.92 17.70
C LEU A 104 -5.34 -1.99 17.99
N PHE A 105 -5.33 -3.06 17.19
CA PHE A 105 -6.23 -4.21 17.34
C PHE A 105 -5.73 -5.39 16.51
N GLU A 106 -6.30 -6.57 16.75
CA GLU A 106 -6.16 -7.73 15.86
C GLU A 106 -7.34 -7.81 14.90
N LEU A 107 -7.07 -7.72 13.60
CA LEU A 107 -8.06 -7.81 12.54
C LEU A 107 -8.33 -9.29 12.22
N GLN A 108 -9.59 -9.70 12.36
CA GLN A 108 -10.00 -11.09 12.16
C GLN A 108 -11.31 -11.16 11.37
N LYS A 109 -11.31 -11.91 10.26
CA LYS A 109 -12.54 -12.24 9.54
C LYS A 109 -13.31 -13.32 10.32
N ASP A 110 -14.57 -13.06 10.68
CA ASP A 110 -15.47 -14.03 11.30
C ASP A 110 -15.84 -15.09 10.26
N ALA A 111 -15.04 -16.15 10.22
CA ALA A 111 -15.24 -17.27 9.35
C ALA A 111 -16.07 -18.35 10.06
N ARG A 112 -17.38 -18.13 10.17
CA ARG A 112 -18.33 -19.20 10.56
C ARG A 112 -18.35 -20.40 9.58
N ARG A 113 -17.49 -20.43 8.55
CA ARG A 113 -17.50 -21.39 7.44
C ARG A 113 -16.13 -21.95 7.00
N HIS A 114 -14.99 -21.59 7.62
CA HIS A 114 -13.72 -22.22 7.25
C HIS A 114 -13.50 -23.51 8.05
N GLN A 115 -13.63 -24.65 7.37
CA GLN A 115 -13.54 -26.01 7.93
C GLN A 115 -12.18 -26.39 8.57
N ASN A 116 -11.18 -25.50 8.53
CA ASN A 116 -9.81 -25.82 8.98
C ASN A 116 -9.36 -25.11 10.28
N GLY A 117 -10.22 -24.42 11.01
CA GLY A 117 -9.95 -23.98 12.41
C GLY A 117 -8.78 -23.00 12.64
N SER A 118 -7.96 -22.72 11.63
CA SER A 118 -6.83 -21.78 11.70
C SER A 118 -7.36 -20.35 11.67
N LYS A 119 -7.35 -19.67 12.82
CA LYS A 119 -7.61 -18.23 12.92
C LYS A 119 -6.56 -17.50 12.07
N ARG A 120 -6.97 -16.95 10.92
CA ARG A 120 -6.14 -16.05 10.11
C ARG A 120 -6.12 -14.69 10.81
N THR A 121 -5.03 -14.37 11.48
CA THR A 121 -4.88 -13.13 12.25
C THR A 121 -4.00 -12.13 11.52
N CYS A 122 -4.34 -10.86 11.63
CA CYS A 122 -3.51 -9.74 11.18
C CYS A 122 -3.42 -8.72 12.31
N LYS A 123 -2.22 -8.46 12.81
CA LYS A 123 -2.02 -7.39 13.79
C LYS A 123 -2.04 -6.06 13.06
N VAL A 124 -2.87 -5.13 13.53
CA VAL A 124 -2.86 -3.73 13.08
C VAL A 124 -2.14 -2.91 14.15
N ILE A 125 -0.99 -2.36 13.78
CA ILE A 125 -0.09 -1.64 14.70
C ILE A 125 0.15 -0.23 14.17
N ILE A 126 0.42 0.74 15.05
CA ILE A 126 0.83 2.07 14.57
C ILE A 126 2.16 1.98 13.83
N ASN A 127 2.33 2.81 12.79
CA ASN A 127 3.68 3.09 12.32
C ASN A 127 4.25 4.24 13.15
N VAL A 128 5.22 3.93 14.02
CA VAL A 128 5.87 4.92 14.90
C VAL A 128 6.62 6.04 14.16
N SER A 129 6.80 5.93 12.85
CA SER A 129 7.26 6.99 11.94
C SER A 129 6.17 7.30 10.89
N PRO A 130 5.11 8.03 11.28
CA PRO A 130 3.89 8.14 10.49
C PRO A 130 4.10 8.99 9.23
N LEU A 131 3.53 8.56 8.11
CA LEU A 131 3.58 9.29 6.85
C LEU A 131 2.55 10.40 6.85
N GLU A 132 1.37 10.02 7.32
CA GLU A 132 0.11 10.70 7.22
C GLU A 132 -0.76 10.18 8.38
N PHE A 133 -1.86 10.87 8.66
CA PHE A 133 -2.86 10.48 9.63
C PHE A 133 -3.32 9.02 9.44
N GLY A 134 -3.42 8.31 10.57
CA GLY A 134 -3.82 6.90 10.58
C GLY A 134 -2.77 5.95 10.01
N HIS A 135 -1.52 6.39 9.75
CA HIS A 135 -0.48 5.49 9.25
C HIS A 135 -0.23 4.33 10.23
N CYS A 136 -0.64 3.14 9.80
CA CYS A 136 -0.55 1.88 10.52
C CYS A 136 0.12 0.82 9.63
N LEU A 137 0.47 -0.31 10.24
CA LEU A 137 0.98 -1.48 9.54
C LEU A 137 0.04 -2.66 9.78
N LEU A 138 -0.27 -3.36 8.69
CA LEU A 138 -0.99 -4.64 8.71
C LEU A 138 0.06 -5.74 8.67
N VAL A 139 0.16 -6.54 9.73
CA VAL A 139 1.14 -7.61 9.87
C VAL A 139 0.40 -8.95 9.91
N PRO A 140 0.22 -9.61 8.76
CA PRO A 140 -0.50 -10.90 8.68
C PRO A 140 0.38 -12.03 9.21
N GLU A 141 -0.21 -12.92 10.03
CA GLU A 141 0.48 -14.09 10.61
C GLU A 141 1.87 -13.77 11.20
N PRO A 142 1.99 -12.79 12.11
CA PRO A 142 3.30 -12.31 12.60
C PRO A 142 4.14 -13.40 13.26
N ASP A 143 3.50 -14.42 13.84
CA ASP A 143 4.18 -15.55 14.49
C ASP A 143 4.84 -16.49 13.48
N ARG A 144 4.40 -16.48 12.21
CA ARG A 144 5.00 -17.27 11.12
C ARG A 144 6.27 -16.66 10.55
N CYS A 145 6.60 -15.41 10.93
CA CYS A 145 7.84 -14.74 10.55
C CYS A 145 8.10 -14.75 9.04
N HIS A 146 7.05 -14.54 8.24
CA HIS A 146 7.20 -14.51 6.78
C HIS A 146 8.18 -13.40 6.37
N PRO A 147 9.09 -13.65 5.40
CA PRO A 147 9.88 -12.58 4.79
C PRO A 147 8.95 -11.57 4.11
N GLN A 148 9.46 -10.40 3.75
CA GLN A 148 8.71 -9.32 3.09
C GLN A 148 8.39 -9.68 1.62
N VAL A 149 7.54 -10.71 1.47
CA VAL A 149 7.02 -11.30 0.24
C VAL A 149 5.51 -11.47 0.41
N LEU A 150 4.72 -11.02 -0.56
CA LEU A 150 3.26 -11.07 -0.47
C LEU A 150 2.75 -12.51 -0.41
N THR A 151 1.83 -12.76 0.53
CA THR A 151 1.07 -14.01 0.63
C THR A 151 -0.39 -13.76 0.22
N PRO A 152 -1.15 -14.82 -0.12
CA PRO A 152 -2.59 -14.66 -0.39
C PRO A 152 -3.35 -13.96 0.73
N LEU A 153 -3.00 -14.26 1.99
CA LEU A 153 -3.60 -13.60 3.14
C LEU A 153 -3.23 -12.11 3.22
N ALA A 154 -1.97 -11.74 2.94
CA ALA A 154 -1.54 -10.34 2.94
C ALA A 154 -2.32 -9.51 1.90
N VAL A 155 -2.45 -10.03 0.67
CA VAL A 155 -3.21 -9.38 -0.40
C VAL A 155 -4.68 -9.28 -0.03
N GLN A 156 -5.27 -10.38 0.47
CA GLN A 156 -6.66 -10.41 0.90
C GLN A 156 -6.93 -9.37 2.02
N MET A 157 -6.13 -9.35 3.08
CA MET A 157 -6.32 -8.39 4.19
C MET A 157 -6.15 -6.95 3.72
N GLY A 158 -5.25 -6.69 2.77
CA GLY A 158 -5.10 -5.35 2.18
C GLY A 158 -6.35 -4.90 1.42
N ILE A 159 -6.92 -5.76 0.57
CA ILE A 159 -8.15 -5.47 -0.18
C ILE A 159 -9.33 -5.31 0.78
N GLU A 160 -9.50 -6.24 1.72
CA GLU A 160 -10.61 -6.23 2.66
C GLU A 160 -10.57 -5.01 3.59
N SER A 161 -9.38 -4.56 4.02
CA SER A 161 -9.25 -3.33 4.82
C SER A 161 -9.70 -2.09 4.05
N VAL A 162 -9.45 -2.02 2.74
CA VAL A 162 -9.96 -0.94 1.88
C VAL A 162 -11.48 -1.06 1.67
N LEU A 163 -12.03 -2.28 1.61
CA LEU A 163 -13.48 -2.51 1.55
C LEU A 163 -14.20 -2.20 2.86
N LEU A 164 -13.54 -2.35 4.01
CA LEU A 164 -14.11 -2.04 5.32
C LEU A 164 -14.19 -0.52 5.58
N SER A 165 -13.34 0.26 4.93
CA SER A 165 -13.34 1.73 5.05
C SER A 165 -14.49 2.36 4.26
N ALA A 166 -15.22 3.28 4.89
CA ALA A 166 -16.15 4.17 4.21
C ALA A 166 -15.44 5.42 3.65
N ASP A 167 -14.22 5.70 4.11
CA ASP A 167 -13.40 6.80 3.63
C ASP A 167 -12.64 6.38 2.35
N PRO A 168 -12.90 7.01 1.19
CA PRO A 168 -12.23 6.66 -0.05
C PRO A 168 -10.74 7.02 -0.06
N GLY A 169 -10.28 7.82 0.92
CA GLY A 169 -8.88 8.18 1.13
C GLY A 169 -8.08 7.15 1.92
N PHE A 170 -8.72 6.11 2.48
CA PHE A 170 -8.00 5.00 3.10
C PHE A 170 -7.37 4.10 2.03
N ARG A 171 -6.06 3.89 2.16
CA ARG A 171 -5.26 3.19 1.16
C ARG A 171 -4.33 2.21 1.85
N VAL A 172 -4.05 1.12 1.17
CA VAL A 172 -3.09 0.11 1.62
C VAL A 172 -1.99 -0.02 0.56
N GLY A 173 -0.75 -0.25 0.98
CA GLY A 173 0.30 -0.57 0.01
C GLY A 173 1.41 -1.44 0.60
N PHE A 174 2.24 -1.95 -0.30
CA PHE A 174 3.33 -2.85 0.02
C PHE A 174 4.58 -2.44 -0.76
N ASN A 175 5.72 -2.56 -0.09
CA ASN A 175 7.03 -2.43 -0.68
C ASN A 175 7.73 -3.78 -0.56
N SER A 176 8.24 -4.34 -1.65
CA SER A 176 9.10 -5.52 -1.57
C SER A 176 10.49 -5.12 -1.04
N LEU A 177 11.27 -6.12 -0.64
CA LEU A 177 12.73 -5.96 -0.56
C LEU A 177 13.28 -5.50 -1.92
N GLY A 178 14.23 -4.56 -1.93
CA GLY A 178 14.69 -3.85 -3.15
C GLY A 178 13.72 -2.78 -3.68
N GLY A 179 12.45 -2.81 -3.24
CA GLY A 179 11.40 -1.84 -3.56
C GLY A 179 11.18 -0.80 -2.46
N PHE A 180 12.23 -0.44 -1.72
CA PHE A 180 12.23 0.44 -0.54
C PHE A 180 11.56 -0.07 0.75
N ALA A 181 11.27 -1.37 0.87
CA ALA A 181 11.01 -1.96 2.19
C ALA A 181 12.19 -1.70 3.14
N SER A 182 11.91 -1.46 4.42
CA SER A 182 12.94 -1.17 5.43
C SER A 182 13.10 -2.27 6.48
N VAL A 183 12.16 -3.20 6.54
CA VAL A 183 12.11 -4.33 7.49
C VAL A 183 11.75 -5.58 6.68
N ASN A 184 12.53 -6.64 6.84
CA ASN A 184 12.23 -7.96 6.31
C ASN A 184 11.35 -8.76 7.27
N HIS A 185 10.08 -8.38 7.35
CA HIS A 185 9.01 -9.12 8.02
C HIS A 185 7.70 -8.67 7.37
N LEU A 186 6.94 -9.60 6.79
CA LEU A 186 5.74 -9.30 6.00
C LEU A 186 4.81 -8.26 6.65
N HIS A 187 4.69 -7.12 6.01
CA HIS A 187 3.78 -6.05 6.41
C HIS A 187 3.28 -5.25 5.20
N LEU A 188 2.06 -4.73 5.32
CA LEU A 188 1.51 -3.69 4.46
C LEU A 188 1.38 -2.40 5.25
N HIS A 189 1.40 -1.27 4.55
CA HIS A 189 1.13 0.06 5.07
C HIS A 189 -0.34 0.40 4.87
N GLY A 190 -1.03 0.93 5.88
CA GLY A 190 -2.36 1.53 5.75
C GLY A 190 -2.34 2.99 6.19
N TYR A 191 -3.00 3.91 5.48
CA TYR A 191 -3.07 5.33 5.86
C TYR A 191 -4.26 6.04 5.19
N TYR A 192 -4.65 7.21 5.71
CA TYR A 192 -5.72 8.04 5.15
C TYR A 192 -5.12 9.28 4.50
N LEU A 193 -5.32 9.49 3.20
CA LEU A 193 -4.94 10.74 2.55
C LEU A 193 -6.19 11.40 1.94
N ASN A 194 -6.52 12.59 2.42
CA ASN A 194 -7.72 13.35 2.05
C ASN A 194 -7.55 14.14 0.74
N HIS A 195 -6.94 13.51 -0.26
CA HIS A 195 -6.79 14.04 -1.61
C HIS A 195 -7.03 12.91 -2.61
N GLN A 196 -7.71 13.20 -3.71
CA GLN A 196 -7.88 12.23 -4.78
C GLN A 196 -6.56 12.04 -5.53
N LEU A 197 -6.15 10.78 -5.71
CA LEU A 197 -5.01 10.44 -6.55
C LEU A 197 -5.46 10.10 -7.97
N ARG A 198 -4.66 10.51 -8.97
CA ARG A 198 -4.94 10.25 -10.39
C ARG A 198 -5.08 8.75 -10.69
N ILE A 199 -4.33 7.89 -9.98
CA ILE A 199 -4.35 6.43 -10.10
C ILE A 199 -5.75 5.81 -9.88
N GLU A 200 -6.62 6.48 -9.13
CA GLU A 200 -7.98 6.03 -8.82
C GLU A 200 -8.90 6.06 -10.05
N THR A 201 -8.52 6.83 -11.08
CA THR A 201 -9.28 7.02 -12.32
C THR A 201 -8.43 6.87 -13.59
N SER A 202 -7.15 6.48 -13.48
CA SER A 202 -6.29 6.24 -14.63
C SER A 202 -6.86 5.17 -15.56
N PRO A 203 -6.84 5.39 -16.89
CA PRO A 203 -7.31 4.42 -17.87
C PRO A 203 -6.37 3.22 -17.91
N ALA A 204 -6.93 2.06 -18.25
CA ALA A 204 -6.17 0.83 -18.39
C ALA A 204 -6.73 -0.05 -19.52
N ASP A 205 -5.84 -0.80 -20.16
CA ASP A 205 -6.16 -1.72 -21.23
C ASP A 205 -6.24 -3.16 -20.71
N PRO A 206 -7.25 -3.96 -21.11
CA PRO A 206 -7.30 -5.35 -20.68
C PRO A 206 -6.10 -6.15 -21.20
N ILE A 207 -5.43 -6.90 -20.31
CA ILE A 207 -4.40 -7.88 -20.66
C ILE A 207 -4.99 -9.29 -20.62
N LEU A 208 -5.58 -9.67 -19.48
CA LEU A 208 -6.22 -10.97 -19.25
C LEU A 208 -7.57 -10.74 -18.55
N PRO A 209 -8.66 -10.53 -19.32
CA PRO A 209 -10.00 -10.27 -18.75
C PRO A 209 -10.45 -11.34 -17.76
N LYS A 210 -10.12 -12.62 -18.00
CA LYS A 210 -10.47 -13.74 -17.10
C LYS A 210 -9.86 -13.64 -15.71
N LYS A 211 -8.74 -12.93 -15.57
CA LYS A 211 -8.04 -12.68 -14.29
C LYS A 211 -8.27 -11.24 -13.79
N ASN A 212 -9.17 -10.49 -14.42
CA ASN A 212 -9.37 -9.04 -14.20
C ASN A 212 -8.04 -8.26 -14.22
N LEU A 213 -7.12 -8.62 -15.11
CA LEU A 213 -5.81 -8.00 -15.23
C LEU A 213 -5.77 -7.02 -16.40
N TYR A 214 -5.26 -5.83 -16.13
CA TYR A 214 -5.17 -4.69 -17.02
C TYR A 214 -3.76 -4.09 -17.01
N HIS A 215 -3.39 -3.41 -18.09
CA HIS A 215 -2.22 -2.59 -18.25
C HIS A 215 -2.60 -1.14 -18.00
N LEU A 216 -2.11 -0.57 -16.90
CA LEU A 216 -2.29 0.84 -16.60
C LEU A 216 -1.46 1.68 -17.58
N LEU A 217 -2.11 2.61 -18.28
CA LEU A 217 -1.48 3.32 -19.41
C LEU A 217 -0.65 4.54 -18.99
N ASP A 218 -1.06 5.20 -17.91
CA ASP A 218 -0.41 6.40 -17.40
C ASP A 218 -0.18 6.34 -15.88
N PHE A 219 0.79 7.12 -15.42
CA PHE A 219 0.93 7.56 -14.03
C PHE A 219 1.28 6.51 -12.94
N PRO A 220 2.53 6.01 -12.87
CA PRO A 220 3.27 5.41 -13.97
C PRO A 220 2.65 4.06 -14.39
N GLY A 221 2.95 3.61 -15.61
CA GLY A 221 2.41 2.35 -16.13
C GLY A 221 2.75 1.14 -15.24
N GLY A 222 1.85 0.17 -15.20
CA GLY A 222 1.92 -0.97 -14.28
C GLY A 222 0.81 -1.99 -14.54
N PHE A 223 0.77 -3.04 -13.70
CA PHE A 223 -0.31 -4.02 -13.73
C PHE A 223 -1.43 -3.57 -12.81
N LEU A 224 -2.66 -3.56 -13.30
CA LEU A 224 -3.85 -3.21 -12.52
C LEU A 224 -4.79 -4.42 -12.45
N PHE A 225 -5.21 -4.75 -11.24
CA PHE A 225 -6.34 -5.64 -11.00
C PHE A 225 -7.51 -4.85 -10.44
N TYR A 226 -8.72 -5.26 -10.79
CA TYR A 226 -9.94 -4.63 -10.32
C TYR A 226 -10.92 -5.65 -9.74
N THR A 227 -11.52 -5.32 -8.61
CA THR A 227 -12.56 -6.14 -7.95
C THR A 227 -13.57 -5.25 -7.24
N GLN A 228 -14.82 -5.69 -7.18
CA GLN A 228 -15.88 -5.00 -6.43
C GLN A 228 -16.11 -5.62 -5.04
N GLY A 229 -15.33 -6.64 -4.66
CA GLY A 229 -15.45 -7.32 -3.35
C GLY A 229 -15.96 -8.77 -3.42
N PRO A 230 -16.89 -9.15 -4.32
CA PRO A 230 -17.23 -10.56 -4.52
C PRO A 230 -16.05 -11.34 -5.13
N ASN A 231 -15.86 -12.59 -4.70
CA ASN A 231 -14.87 -13.53 -5.25
C ASN A 231 -13.42 -13.01 -5.24
N LEU A 232 -12.98 -12.46 -4.09
CA LEU A 232 -11.60 -11.98 -3.91
C LEU A 232 -10.53 -13.01 -4.25
N ASP A 233 -10.82 -14.31 -4.12
CA ASP A 233 -9.88 -15.40 -4.41
C ASP A 233 -9.28 -15.29 -5.83
N LEU A 234 -10.08 -14.91 -6.83
CA LEU A 234 -9.60 -14.73 -8.20
C LEU A 234 -8.53 -13.63 -8.26
N THR A 235 -8.83 -12.46 -7.69
CA THR A 235 -7.93 -11.30 -7.67
C THR A 235 -6.68 -11.58 -6.83
N VAL A 236 -6.85 -12.17 -5.65
CA VAL A 236 -5.76 -12.53 -4.73
C VAL A 236 -4.80 -13.51 -5.41
N ASN A 237 -5.32 -14.59 -6.00
CA ASN A 237 -4.49 -15.59 -6.69
C ASN A 237 -3.77 -14.99 -7.91
N ALA A 238 -4.43 -14.10 -8.65
CA ALA A 238 -3.83 -13.46 -9.81
C ALA A 238 -2.72 -12.47 -9.42
N VAL A 239 -2.92 -11.68 -8.36
CA VAL A 239 -1.90 -10.79 -7.79
C VAL A 239 -0.71 -11.61 -7.30
N CYS A 240 -0.95 -12.65 -6.49
CA CYS A 240 0.12 -13.52 -5.98
C CYS A 240 0.90 -14.19 -7.11
N SER A 241 0.20 -14.74 -8.12
CA SER A 241 0.86 -15.35 -9.28
C SER A 241 1.81 -14.37 -9.99
N LEU A 242 1.38 -13.11 -10.17
CA LEU A 242 2.22 -12.07 -10.75
C LEU A 242 3.43 -11.75 -9.85
N THR A 243 3.22 -11.57 -8.55
CA THR A 243 4.30 -11.22 -7.62
C THR A 243 5.28 -12.37 -7.40
N ASP A 244 4.83 -13.62 -7.43
CA ASP A 244 5.68 -14.81 -7.32
C ASP A 244 6.64 -14.89 -8.51
N ILE A 245 6.16 -14.63 -9.73
CA ILE A 245 7.01 -14.52 -10.93
C ILE A 245 8.10 -13.44 -10.73
N MET A 246 7.73 -12.28 -10.18
CA MET A 246 8.69 -11.20 -9.91
C MET A 246 9.70 -11.59 -8.83
N VAL A 247 9.25 -12.21 -7.74
CA VAL A 247 10.11 -12.70 -6.65
C VAL A 247 11.09 -13.75 -7.17
N ASP A 248 10.63 -14.72 -7.96
CA ASP A 248 11.47 -15.77 -8.55
C ASP A 248 12.54 -15.21 -9.49
N ARG A 249 12.23 -14.11 -10.18
CA ARG A 249 13.17 -13.38 -11.04
C ARG A 249 14.00 -12.32 -10.31
N ASN A 250 13.86 -12.20 -8.99
CA ASN A 250 14.50 -11.18 -8.17
C ASN A 250 14.19 -9.73 -8.62
N ILE A 251 12.99 -9.51 -9.14
CA ILE A 251 12.47 -8.20 -9.56
C ILE A 251 11.76 -7.55 -8.36
N ALA A 252 12.29 -6.41 -7.92
CA ALA A 252 11.63 -5.60 -6.90
C ALA A 252 10.30 -5.06 -7.42
N HIS A 253 9.35 -4.88 -6.50
CA HIS A 253 8.02 -4.39 -6.85
C HIS A 253 7.37 -3.63 -5.70
N ASN A 254 6.44 -2.76 -6.07
CA ASN A 254 5.55 -2.06 -5.16
C ASN A 254 4.11 -2.44 -5.49
N LEU A 255 3.24 -2.46 -4.49
CA LEU A 255 1.81 -2.68 -4.65
C LEU A 255 1.02 -1.59 -3.94
N PHE A 256 -0.10 -1.19 -4.52
CA PHE A 256 -0.99 -0.17 -3.96
C PHE A 256 -2.45 -0.55 -4.16
N ILE A 257 -3.24 -0.37 -3.12
CA ILE A 257 -4.65 -0.76 -3.02
C ILE A 257 -5.43 0.48 -2.64
N THR A 258 -6.40 0.85 -3.48
CA THR A 258 -7.23 2.03 -3.27
C THR A 258 -8.63 1.80 -3.82
N ARG A 259 -9.61 2.53 -3.28
CA ARG A 259 -10.92 2.67 -3.95
C ARG A 259 -10.72 3.41 -5.27
N GLY A 260 -11.45 3.01 -6.30
CA GLY A 260 -11.35 3.62 -7.64
C GLY A 260 -12.45 3.18 -8.58
N CYS A 261 -12.53 3.82 -9.74
CA CYS A 261 -13.52 3.46 -10.76
C CYS A 261 -13.08 2.19 -11.53
N PRO A 262 -13.98 1.50 -12.23
CA PRO A 262 -13.61 0.40 -13.12
C PRO A 262 -12.54 0.83 -14.15
N PRO A 263 -11.62 -0.06 -14.55
CA PRO A 263 -10.61 0.21 -15.56
C PRO A 263 -11.25 0.28 -16.95
N ARG A 264 -11.72 1.46 -17.34
CA ARG A 264 -12.28 1.77 -18.66
C ARG A 264 -11.48 2.88 -19.31
N ARG A 265 -11.43 2.90 -20.65
CA ARG A 265 -10.82 4.01 -21.41
C ARG A 265 -11.67 5.28 -21.35
N GLU A 266 -12.99 5.12 -21.34
CA GLU A 266 -13.93 6.23 -21.30
C GLU A 266 -14.15 6.68 -19.85
N ARG A 267 -14.10 8.01 -19.63
CA ARG A 267 -14.38 8.60 -18.32
C ARG A 267 -15.89 8.55 -18.09
N ASP A 268 -16.31 7.85 -17.03
CA ASP A 268 -17.67 7.95 -16.53
C ASP A 268 -17.81 9.28 -15.75
N PRO A 269 -18.76 10.18 -16.11
CA PRO A 269 -19.03 11.41 -15.37
C PRO A 269 -19.52 11.15 -13.94
N SER A 270 -20.10 9.97 -13.68
CA SER A 270 -20.47 9.52 -12.35
C SER A 270 -19.26 8.85 -11.70
N VAL A 271 -18.51 9.60 -10.90
CA VAL A 271 -17.28 9.12 -10.23
C VAL A 271 -17.64 8.20 -9.04
N SER A 272 -18.50 7.20 -9.25
CA SER A 272 -18.73 6.16 -8.25
C SER A 272 -17.47 5.31 -8.14
N ARG A 273 -16.85 5.32 -6.96
CA ARG A 273 -15.72 4.46 -6.63
C ARG A 273 -16.28 3.19 -6.04
N ASN A 274 -16.87 2.35 -6.89
CA ASN A 274 -17.61 1.13 -6.50
C ASN A 274 -16.73 -0.13 -6.40
N GLY A 275 -15.42 0.01 -6.48
CA GLY A 275 -14.51 -1.12 -6.36
C GLY A 275 -13.12 -0.74 -5.89
N VAL A 276 -12.26 -1.75 -5.86
CA VAL A 276 -10.87 -1.68 -5.42
C VAL A 276 -9.96 -1.89 -6.62
N ARG A 277 -9.01 -0.97 -6.79
CA ARG A 277 -7.89 -1.08 -7.71
C ARG A 277 -6.67 -1.59 -6.93
N VAL A 278 -6.08 -2.69 -7.40
CA VAL A 278 -4.80 -3.21 -6.91
C VAL A 278 -3.77 -3.00 -8.01
N ILE A 279 -2.87 -2.05 -7.81
CA ILE A 279 -1.83 -1.70 -8.78
C ILE A 279 -0.51 -2.32 -8.33
N VAL A 280 0.22 -2.92 -9.26
CA VAL A 280 1.53 -3.53 -9.03
C VAL A 280 2.53 -2.98 -10.04
N TRP A 281 3.61 -2.39 -9.52
CA TRP A 281 4.69 -1.83 -10.32
C TRP A 281 5.95 -2.68 -10.16
N PRO A 282 6.35 -3.46 -11.18
CA PRO A 282 7.71 -3.97 -11.26
C PRO A 282 8.68 -2.80 -11.44
N ARG A 283 9.87 -2.93 -10.88
CA ARG A 283 10.83 -1.82 -10.85
C ARG A 283 12.26 -2.33 -10.76
N LEU A 284 13.20 -1.44 -11.06
CA LEU A 284 14.60 -1.68 -10.77
C LEU A 284 14.81 -1.81 -9.26
N SER A 285 15.57 -2.84 -8.90
CA SER A 285 15.91 -3.16 -7.52
C SER A 285 16.93 -2.15 -6.97
N CYS A 286 16.66 -1.60 -5.80
CA CYS A 286 17.60 -0.74 -5.09
C CYS A 286 18.17 -1.50 -3.89
N PHE A 287 19.33 -2.11 -4.08
CA PHE A 287 20.11 -2.76 -3.03
C PHE A 287 21.23 -1.83 -2.56
N GLY A 288 21.56 -1.84 -1.27
CA GLY A 288 22.65 -1.02 -0.72
C GLY A 288 22.30 0.45 -0.41
N ALA A 289 23.31 1.34 -0.48
CA ALA A 289 23.18 2.76 -0.16
C ALA A 289 22.29 3.47 -1.18
N LYS A 290 21.28 4.19 -0.69
CA LYS A 290 20.29 4.89 -1.52
C LYS A 290 20.90 6.19 -2.01
N GLU A 291 20.71 6.50 -3.29
CA GLU A 291 20.98 7.84 -3.82
C GLU A 291 20.12 8.87 -3.07
N GLU A 292 20.68 10.05 -2.82
CA GLU A 292 19.94 11.18 -2.26
C GLU A 292 19.03 11.75 -3.36
N SER A 293 17.77 11.35 -3.32
CA SER A 293 16.69 11.96 -4.09
C SER A 293 15.72 12.70 -3.17
N ALA A 294 15.01 13.68 -3.74
CA ALA A 294 14.02 14.51 -3.05
C ALA A 294 13.01 13.71 -2.20
N PHE A 295 12.61 12.55 -2.71
CA PHE A 295 11.79 11.54 -2.05
C PHE A 295 12.28 10.14 -2.47
N ASN A 296 11.95 9.09 -1.71
CA ASN A 296 12.25 7.73 -2.16
C ASN A 296 11.06 7.20 -2.94
N VAL A 297 11.26 6.69 -4.15
CA VAL A 297 10.17 6.21 -5.01
C VAL A 297 9.64 4.85 -4.54
N ALA A 298 8.85 4.83 -3.47
CA ALA A 298 8.20 3.65 -2.92
C ALA A 298 6.72 3.60 -3.38
N LEU A 299 5.85 2.91 -2.64
CA LEU A 299 4.43 2.77 -3.00
C LEU A 299 3.68 4.11 -3.11
N CYS A 300 3.98 5.10 -2.26
CA CYS A 300 3.20 6.34 -2.21
C CYS A 300 3.51 7.20 -3.44
N GLU A 301 4.79 7.31 -3.76
CA GLU A 301 5.30 8.16 -4.82
C GLU A 301 4.87 7.64 -6.19
N LEU A 302 4.88 6.30 -6.37
CA LEU A 302 4.31 5.64 -7.53
C LEU A 302 2.79 5.85 -7.65
N ALA A 303 2.08 5.98 -6.53
CA ALA A 303 0.64 6.26 -6.54
C ALA A 303 0.30 7.75 -6.73
N GLY A 304 1.30 8.65 -6.74
CA GLY A 304 1.11 10.09 -6.90
C GLY A 304 1.14 10.91 -5.61
N HIS A 305 1.47 10.29 -4.47
CA HIS A 305 1.64 10.95 -3.18
C HIS A 305 3.13 11.08 -2.84
N LEU A 306 3.63 12.31 -2.76
CA LEU A 306 5.05 12.64 -2.69
C LEU A 306 5.42 13.26 -1.33
N PRO A 307 5.87 12.47 -0.35
CA PRO A 307 6.43 12.98 0.89
C PRO A 307 7.87 13.47 0.70
N PHE A 308 8.02 14.79 0.61
CA PHE A 308 9.31 15.48 0.57
C PHE A 308 9.93 15.58 1.96
N LYS A 309 11.26 15.50 2.02
CA LYS A 309 12.02 15.51 3.28
C LYS A 309 12.78 16.83 3.51
N ASN A 310 12.81 17.70 2.53
CA ASN A 310 13.44 19.00 2.60
C ASN A 310 12.57 20.05 1.88
N ARG A 311 12.72 21.30 2.27
CA ARG A 311 11.90 22.42 1.80
C ARG A 311 12.23 22.83 0.37
N GLU A 312 13.50 22.82 0.00
CA GLU A 312 13.96 23.26 -1.33
C GLU A 312 13.35 22.41 -2.45
N ASP A 313 13.46 21.08 -2.36
CA ASP A 313 12.84 20.18 -3.34
C ASP A 313 11.31 20.30 -3.31
N TYR A 314 10.73 20.41 -2.12
CA TYR A 314 9.28 20.57 -1.98
C TYR A 314 8.76 21.83 -2.70
N GLU A 315 9.49 22.94 -2.66
CA GLU A 315 9.08 24.22 -3.26
C GLU A 315 9.38 24.28 -4.77
N THR A 316 10.50 23.72 -5.21
CA THR A 316 11.02 23.87 -6.58
C THR A 316 10.56 22.78 -7.54
N VAL A 317 10.15 21.60 -7.03
CA VAL A 317 9.78 20.47 -7.89
C VAL A 317 8.62 20.80 -8.83
N THR A 318 8.72 20.32 -10.05
CA THR A 318 7.69 20.36 -11.09
C THR A 318 7.15 18.96 -11.37
N GLU A 319 5.97 18.86 -12.00
CA GLU A 319 5.41 17.56 -12.40
C GLU A 319 6.37 16.76 -13.30
N ASP A 320 7.05 17.42 -14.25
CA ASP A 320 8.05 16.79 -15.11
C ASP A 320 9.24 16.26 -14.31
N GLY A 321 9.75 17.04 -13.34
CA GLY A 321 10.84 16.62 -12.45
C GLY A 321 10.47 15.40 -11.62
N VAL A 322 9.23 15.31 -11.11
CA VAL A 322 8.73 14.11 -10.43
C VAL A 322 8.75 12.90 -11.36
N GLN A 323 8.24 13.06 -12.58
CA GLN A 323 8.21 11.96 -13.55
C GLN A 323 9.62 11.50 -13.91
N GLU A 324 10.57 12.40 -14.06
CA GLU A 324 11.99 12.06 -14.29
C GLU A 324 12.57 11.25 -13.12
N ILE A 325 12.30 11.65 -11.88
CA ILE A 325 12.74 10.89 -10.70
C ILE A 325 12.11 9.49 -10.69
N ILE A 326 10.79 9.39 -10.91
CA ILE A 326 10.08 8.11 -10.91
C ILE A 326 10.60 7.18 -12.01
N ARG A 327 10.82 7.69 -13.23
CA ARG A 327 11.31 6.90 -14.39
C ARG A 327 12.62 6.18 -14.09
N LYS A 328 13.53 6.75 -13.29
CA LYS A 328 14.80 6.12 -12.90
C LYS A 328 14.62 4.79 -12.18
N TYR A 329 13.46 4.57 -11.55
CA TYR A 329 13.18 3.35 -10.80
C TYR A 329 12.26 2.39 -11.55
N LEU A 330 11.58 2.81 -12.62
CA LEU A 330 10.68 1.92 -13.36
C LEU A 330 11.48 0.86 -14.12
N LEU A 331 10.86 -0.31 -14.31
CA LEU A 331 11.43 -1.34 -15.15
C LEU A 331 11.52 -0.86 -16.61
N PRO A 332 12.60 -1.15 -17.36
CA PRO A 332 12.68 -0.83 -18.77
C PRO A 332 11.50 -1.40 -19.57
N GLN A 333 11.04 -0.66 -20.58
CA GLN A 333 9.81 -0.97 -21.32
C GLN A 333 9.83 -2.37 -21.95
N GLU A 334 10.99 -2.83 -22.43
CA GLU A 334 11.14 -4.17 -23.02
C GLU A 334 11.02 -5.27 -21.97
N GLU A 335 11.68 -5.13 -20.82
CA GLU A 335 11.56 -6.07 -19.70
C GLU A 335 10.12 -6.12 -19.14
N PHE A 336 9.45 -4.96 -19.06
CA PHE A 336 8.03 -4.90 -18.69
C PHE A 336 7.15 -5.69 -19.68
N ARG A 337 7.39 -5.52 -20.99
CA ARG A 337 6.67 -6.27 -22.04
C ARG A 337 6.94 -7.77 -21.97
N GLU A 338 8.15 -8.18 -21.66
CA GLU A 338 8.49 -9.60 -21.46
C GLU A 338 7.77 -10.20 -20.25
N LEU A 339 7.74 -9.47 -19.12
CA LEU A 339 6.98 -9.87 -17.95
C LEU A 339 5.49 -10.00 -18.28
N GLN A 340 4.91 -9.02 -18.97
CA GLN A 340 3.52 -9.06 -19.44
C GLN A 340 3.26 -10.27 -20.34
N LYS A 341 4.12 -10.55 -21.32
CA LYS A 341 4.00 -11.72 -22.21
C LYS A 341 4.06 -13.04 -21.44
N HIS A 342 4.88 -13.13 -20.39
CA HIS A 342 4.97 -14.32 -19.57
C HIS A 342 3.69 -14.53 -18.75
N VAL A 343 3.17 -13.47 -18.13
CA VAL A 343 1.91 -13.50 -17.37
C VAL A 343 0.72 -13.93 -18.25
N MET A 344 0.74 -13.59 -19.54
CA MET A 344 -0.29 -14.03 -20.51
C MET A 344 -0.24 -15.52 -20.86
N LYS A 345 0.87 -16.22 -20.58
CA LYS A 345 1.05 -17.65 -20.87
C LYS A 345 0.74 -18.54 -19.66
N CYS A 346 0.70 -17.97 -18.46
CA CYS A 346 0.34 -18.59 -17.19
C CYS A 346 -1.15 -18.36 -16.88
#